data_AF-A0A660NZE1-F1
#
_entry.id   AF-A0A660NZE1-F1
#
_cell.length_a   1.000
_cell.length_b   1.000
_cell.length_c   1.000
_cell.angle_alpha   90.00
_cell.angle_beta   90.00
_cell.angle_gamma   90.00
#
_symmetry.space_group_name_H-M   'P 1'
#
loop_
_entity.id
_entity.type
_entity.pdbx_description
1 polymer ?
#
loop_
_entity_poly.entity_id
_entity_poly.type
_entity_poly.pdbx_seq_one_letter_code
_entity_poly.pdbx_strand_id
1 'polypeptide(L)'
;MIKFIQSDNIIWRSHIARAILVLITTAIIIVFLPRTQGKMYHYDEGKPWMYGQLIAKFDFPIFKSEETIKEERDSIMKTFVPYFNLNENIGRKKVEQFRNDYKNGIPGLPVEYVNIVAQKLQELYDMGIVNPVNFTSLVKDSNNMVHIVEGKQAI
;
A
#
# COMPACT_ATOMS: atom_id res chain seq x y z
N MET A 1 60.01 39.15 68.62
CA MET A 1 59.68 39.89 67.38
C MET A 1 59.52 38.85 66.27
N ILE A 2 58.28 38.55 65.87
CA ILE A 2 57.98 37.47 64.90
C ILE A 2 57.80 38.13 63.52
N LYS A 3 58.61 37.72 62.53
CA LYS A 3 58.51 38.18 61.14
C LYS A 3 57.38 37.43 60.44
N PHE A 4 56.37 38.16 59.98
CA PHE A 4 55.33 37.63 59.09
C PHE A 4 55.95 37.41 57.70
N ILE A 5 55.93 36.17 57.23
CA ILE A 5 56.37 35.81 55.87
C ILE A 5 55.30 36.30 54.89
N GLN A 6 55.72 37.09 53.92
CA GLN A 6 54.86 37.79 52.97
C GLN A 6 54.16 36.81 52.00
N SER A 7 52.87 36.56 52.23
CA SER A 7 52.07 35.58 51.48
C SER A 7 51.62 36.05 50.09
N ASP A 8 51.80 37.34 49.77
CA ASP A 8 51.31 37.97 48.54
C ASP A 8 51.87 37.32 47.28
N ASN A 9 53.15 36.90 47.31
CA ASN A 9 53.82 36.25 46.20
C ASN A 9 53.19 34.90 45.82
N ILE A 10 52.59 34.18 46.76
CA ILE A 10 51.95 32.88 46.49
C ILE A 10 50.57 33.09 45.87
N ILE A 11 49.84 34.09 46.35
CA ILE A 11 48.49 34.43 45.87
C ILE A 11 48.56 34.90 44.40
N TRP A 12 49.44 35.85 44.08
CA TRP A 12 49.60 36.35 42.71
C TRP A 12 50.06 35.29 41.71
N ARG A 13 50.99 34.41 42.12
CA ARG A 13 51.41 33.25 41.30
C ARG A 13 50.25 32.32 40.99
N SER A 14 49.35 32.09 41.96
CA SER A 14 48.17 31.25 41.76
C SER A 14 47.16 31.85 40.77
N HIS A 15 46.97 33.17 40.79
CA HIS A 15 46.11 33.87 39.84
C HIS A 15 46.69 33.86 38.42
N ILE A 16 48.00 34.07 38.28
CA ILE A 16 48.70 33.99 36.98
C ILE A 16 48.61 32.57 36.41
N ALA A 17 48.83 31.54 37.23
CA ALA A 17 48.73 30.15 36.79
C ALA A 17 47.31 29.81 36.30
N ARG A 18 46.27 30.27 37.00
CA ARG A 18 44.86 30.08 36.58
C ARG A 18 44.57 30.81 35.27
N ALA A 19 45.06 32.04 35.09
CA ALA A 19 44.88 32.81 33.86
C ALA A 19 45.54 32.11 32.65
N ILE A 20 46.76 31.59 32.82
CA ILE A 20 47.46 30.82 31.78
C ILE A 20 46.67 29.55 31.44
N LEU A 21 46.15 28.85 32.45
CA LEU A 21 45.37 27.62 32.24
C LEU A 21 44.11 27.92 31.43
N VAL A 22 43.40 29.01 31.74
CA VAL A 22 42.21 29.46 30.98
C VAL A 22 42.56 29.85 29.55
N LEU A 23 43.68 30.52 29.32
CA LEU A 23 44.12 30.88 27.97
C LEU A 23 44.45 29.64 27.13
N ILE A 24 45.17 28.68 27.72
CA ILE A 24 45.54 27.43 27.04
C ILE A 24 44.30 26.61 26.71
N THR A 25 43.36 26.44 27.65
CA THR A 25 42.13 25.68 27.40
C THR A 25 41.27 26.35 26.34
N THR A 26 41.15 27.68 26.37
CA THR A 26 40.43 28.44 25.35
C THR A 26 41.07 28.26 23.97
N ALA A 27 42.40 28.34 23.87
CA ALA A 27 43.11 28.13 22.61
C ALA A 27 42.90 26.71 22.06
N ILE A 28 42.95 25.69 22.92
CA ILE A 28 42.67 24.29 22.54
C ILE A 28 41.24 24.17 21.99
N ILE A 29 40.25 24.73 22.69
CA ILE A 29 38.86 24.68 22.25
C ILE A 29 38.70 25.34 20.87
N ILE A 30 39.30 26.51 20.64
CA ILE A 30 39.20 27.23 19.35
C ILE A 30 39.85 26.44 18.21
N VAL A 31 41.00 25.80 18.46
CA VAL A 31 41.71 25.00 17.46
C VAL A 31 40.93 23.73 17.10
N PHE A 32 40.32 23.08 18.10
CA PHE A 32 39.56 21.84 17.90
C PHE A 32 38.09 22.09 17.51
N LEU A 33 37.60 23.32 17.60
CA LEU A 33 36.24 23.66 17.19
C LEU A 33 36.10 23.41 15.68
N PRO A 34 35.28 22.44 15.26
CA PRO A 34 35.14 22.12 13.85
C PRO A 34 34.51 23.33 13.14
N ARG A 35 35.25 23.94 12.23
CA ARG A 35 34.76 25.02 11.36
C ARG A 35 33.84 24.42 10.31
N THR A 36 32.67 23.95 10.74
CA THR A 36 31.64 23.50 9.83
C THR A 36 31.02 24.74 9.18
N GLN A 37 31.51 25.08 8.00
CA GLN A 37 30.77 25.93 7.10
C GLN A 37 29.62 25.08 6.58
N GLY A 38 28.44 25.20 7.19
CA GLY A 38 27.23 24.62 6.62
C GLY A 38 27.10 25.07 5.16
N LYS A 39 26.50 24.24 4.30
CA LYS A 39 26.29 24.63 2.89
C LYS A 39 25.44 25.91 2.85
N MET A 40 26.08 27.04 2.57
CA MET A 40 25.40 28.32 2.41
C MET A 40 24.78 28.35 1.02
N TYR A 41 23.46 28.18 0.95
CA TYR A 41 22.72 28.31 -0.29
C TYR A 41 22.57 29.79 -0.62
N HIS A 42 23.15 30.22 -1.74
CA HIS A 42 22.95 31.55 -2.26
C HIS A 42 21.75 31.51 -3.20
N TYR A 43 20.73 32.31 -2.91
CA TYR A 43 19.55 32.45 -3.75
C TYR A 43 19.30 33.93 -4.01
N ASP A 44 18.99 34.24 -5.27
CA ASP A 44 18.53 35.55 -5.68
C ASP A 44 17.02 35.46 -5.93
N GLU A 45 16.26 36.45 -5.47
CA GLU A 45 14.82 36.51 -5.73
C GLU A 45 14.54 36.56 -7.24
N GLY A 46 13.60 35.75 -7.70
CA GLY A 46 13.21 35.66 -9.11
C GLY A 46 14.08 34.74 -9.97
N LYS A 47 15.15 34.15 -9.44
CA LYS A 47 15.95 33.13 -10.14
C LYS A 47 15.47 31.70 -9.81
N PRO A 48 15.60 30.74 -10.74
CA PRO A 48 15.23 29.35 -10.49
C PRO A 48 16.13 28.72 -9.41
N TRP A 49 15.56 27.77 -8.65
CA TRP A 49 16.29 27.03 -7.61
C TRP A 49 17.44 26.21 -8.22
N MET A 50 18.66 26.50 -7.80
CA MET A 50 19.87 25.93 -8.39
C MET A 50 20.40 24.69 -7.67
N TYR A 51 19.85 24.35 -6.51
CA TYR A 51 20.32 23.26 -5.65
C TYR A 51 19.43 22.02 -5.75
N GLY A 52 19.80 20.97 -5.01
CA GLY A 52 19.01 19.74 -4.97
C GLY A 52 17.55 20.00 -4.60
N GLN A 53 16.66 19.20 -5.15
CA GLN A 53 15.22 19.28 -4.86
C GLN A 53 14.98 19.08 -3.37
N LEU A 54 14.21 19.99 -2.78
CA LEU A 54 13.77 19.92 -1.37
C LEU A 54 12.51 19.06 -1.26
N ILE A 55 12.51 17.89 -1.91
CA ILE A 55 11.40 16.94 -1.89
C ILE A 55 11.71 15.86 -0.85
N ALA A 56 10.71 15.49 -0.06
CA ALA A 56 10.84 14.39 0.89
C ALA A 56 11.18 13.09 0.14
N LYS A 57 12.12 12.30 0.68
CA LYS A 57 12.49 10.98 0.11
C LYS A 57 11.51 9.86 0.45
N PHE A 58 10.37 10.19 1.06
CA PHE A 58 9.39 9.22 1.52
C PHE A 58 7.99 9.84 1.47
N ASP A 59 7.00 8.98 1.30
CA ASP A 59 5.59 9.34 1.33
C ASP A 59 5.04 9.24 2.74
N PHE A 60 4.13 10.14 3.09
CA PHE A 60 3.43 10.10 4.37
C PHE A 60 2.15 9.26 4.23
N PRO A 61 1.86 8.32 5.15
CA PRO A 61 0.57 7.66 5.18
C PRO A 61 -0.52 8.69 5.53
N ILE A 62 -1.55 8.78 4.69
CA ILE A 62 -2.72 9.61 4.95
C ILE A 62 -3.78 8.72 5.59
N PHE A 63 -3.93 8.83 6.91
CA PHE A 63 -4.97 8.11 7.65
C PHE A 63 -6.30 8.82 7.48
N LYS A 64 -7.28 8.12 6.90
CA LYS A 64 -8.66 8.58 6.78
C LYS A 64 -9.48 8.07 7.96
N SER A 65 -10.57 8.76 8.30
CA SER A 65 -11.52 8.24 9.29
C SER A 65 -12.29 7.06 8.72
N GLU A 66 -12.81 6.20 9.60
CA GLU A 66 -13.62 5.04 9.18
C GLU A 66 -14.89 5.47 8.44
N GLU A 67 -15.46 6.63 8.81
CA GLU A 67 -16.63 7.22 8.16
C GLU A 67 -16.31 7.60 6.72
N THR A 68 -15.20 8.30 6.47
CA THR A 68 -14.78 8.68 5.12
C THR A 68 -14.47 7.45 4.26
N ILE A 69 -13.80 6.45 4.82
CA ILE A 69 -13.52 5.20 4.10
C ILE A 69 -14.81 4.49 3.70
N LYS A 70 -15.80 4.47 4.59
CA LYS A 70 -17.09 3.87 4.32
C LYS A 70 -17.84 4.62 3.23
N GLU A 71 -17.92 5.94 3.29
CA GLU A 71 -18.59 6.77 2.28
C GLU A 71 -17.94 6.61 0.89
N GLU A 72 -16.60 6.59 0.82
CA GLU A 72 -15.88 6.36 -0.43
C GLU A 72 -16.16 4.96 -1.00
N ARG A 73 -16.14 3.93 -0.15
CA ARG A 73 -16.45 2.56 -0.55
C ARG A 73 -17.89 2.46 -1.07
N ASP A 74 -18.84 3.05 -0.36
CA ASP A 74 -20.25 3.05 -0.75
C ASP A 74 -20.46 3.80 -2.07
N SER A 75 -19.69 4.86 -2.32
CA SER A 75 -19.71 5.58 -3.60
C SER A 75 -19.19 4.72 -4.76
N ILE A 76 -18.04 4.07 -4.57
CA ILE A 76 -17.44 3.19 -5.59
C ILE A 76 -18.35 1.99 -5.88
N MET A 77 -18.95 1.40 -4.83
CA MET A 77 -19.77 0.20 -4.96
C MET A 77 -21.04 0.44 -5.77
N LYS A 78 -21.61 1.66 -5.75
CA LYS A 78 -22.79 2.00 -6.57
C LYS A 78 -22.60 1.77 -8.08
N THR A 79 -21.37 1.90 -8.55
CA THR A 79 -21.02 1.72 -9.98
C THR A 79 -20.23 0.45 -10.23
N PHE A 80 -20.00 -0.37 -9.21
CA PHE A 80 -19.21 -1.58 -9.34
C PHE A 80 -19.99 -2.65 -10.10
N VAL A 81 -19.33 -3.27 -11.07
CA VAL A 81 -19.86 -4.42 -11.81
C VAL A 81 -19.00 -5.63 -11.46
N PRO A 82 -19.55 -6.66 -10.81
CA PRO A 82 -18.79 -7.83 -10.41
C PRO A 82 -18.34 -8.62 -11.65
N TYR A 83 -17.13 -9.18 -11.58
CA TYR A 83 -16.54 -10.01 -12.62
C TYR A 83 -16.34 -11.45 -12.14
N PHE A 84 -16.59 -12.42 -13.01
CA PHE A 84 -16.42 -13.85 -12.70
C PHE A 84 -15.48 -14.51 -13.68
N ASN A 85 -14.73 -15.49 -13.19
CA ASN A 85 -13.96 -16.38 -14.04
C ASN A 85 -14.82 -17.59 -14.39
N LEU A 86 -14.97 -17.88 -15.68
CA LEU A 86 -15.63 -19.10 -16.12
C LEU A 86 -14.75 -20.31 -15.82
N ASN A 87 -15.33 -21.35 -15.22
CA ASN A 87 -14.64 -22.62 -15.01
C ASN A 87 -15.20 -23.69 -15.95
N GLU A 88 -14.58 -23.79 -17.13
CA GLU A 88 -14.95 -24.74 -18.18
C GLU A 88 -14.91 -26.21 -17.74
N ASN A 89 -14.12 -26.54 -16.71
CA ASN A 89 -14.01 -27.91 -16.21
C ASN A 89 -15.29 -28.37 -15.51
N ILE A 90 -16.04 -27.46 -14.90
CA ILE A 90 -17.26 -27.80 -14.16
C ILE A 90 -18.36 -28.20 -15.14
N GLY A 91 -18.59 -27.40 -16.18
CA GLY A 91 -19.61 -27.68 -17.20
C GLY A 91 -19.39 -29.03 -17.88
N ARG A 92 -18.16 -29.26 -18.38
CA ARG A 92 -17.80 -30.54 -19.02
C ARG A 92 -18.04 -31.74 -18.10
N LYS A 93 -17.55 -31.69 -16.86
CA LYS A 93 -17.75 -32.78 -15.88
C LYS A 93 -19.22 -33.05 -15.61
N LYS A 94 -20.06 -32.01 -15.53
CA LYS A 94 -21.50 -32.16 -15.24
C LYS A 94 -22.28 -32.71 -16.43
N VAL A 95 -21.92 -32.30 -17.65
CA VAL A 95 -22.51 -32.86 -18.88
C VAL A 95 -22.09 -34.31 -19.09
N GLU A 96 -20.82 -34.66 -18.82
CA GLU A 96 -20.36 -36.05 -18.84
C GLU A 96 -21.05 -36.90 -17.78
N GLN A 97 -21.18 -36.38 -16.55
CA GLN A 97 -21.92 -37.04 -15.48
C GLN A 97 -23.36 -37.32 -15.92
N PHE A 98 -24.06 -36.32 -16.49
CA PHE A 98 -25.41 -36.49 -17.01
C PHE A 98 -25.51 -37.59 -18.09
N ARG A 99 -24.58 -37.60 -19.05
CA ARG A 99 -24.54 -38.64 -20.09
C ARG A 99 -24.31 -40.04 -19.53
N ASN A 100 -23.51 -40.16 -18.48
CA ASN A 100 -23.26 -41.44 -17.82
C ASN A 100 -24.49 -41.91 -17.03
N ASP A 101 -25.12 -41.01 -16.28
CA ASP A 101 -26.29 -41.32 -15.44
C ASP A 101 -27.50 -41.76 -16.28
N TYR A 102 -27.67 -41.16 -17.47
CA TYR A 102 -28.79 -41.43 -18.38
C TYR A 102 -28.40 -42.20 -19.65
N LYS A 103 -27.30 -42.97 -19.61
CA LYS A 103 -26.80 -43.75 -20.76
C LYS A 103 -27.84 -44.70 -21.35
N ASN A 104 -28.74 -45.22 -20.52
CA ASN A 104 -29.80 -46.16 -20.91
C ASN A 104 -31.11 -45.46 -21.30
N GLY A 105 -31.11 -44.13 -21.43
CA GLY A 105 -32.30 -43.33 -21.69
C GLY A 105 -32.88 -42.71 -20.41
N ILE A 106 -33.65 -41.64 -20.60
CA ILE A 106 -34.39 -40.99 -19.51
C ILE A 106 -35.75 -41.71 -19.41
N PRO A 107 -36.18 -42.15 -18.21
CA PRO A 107 -37.48 -42.80 -18.03
C PRO A 107 -38.62 -41.94 -18.61
N GLY A 108 -39.42 -42.52 -19.51
CA GLY A 108 -40.55 -41.83 -20.16
C GLY A 108 -40.20 -41.00 -21.40
N LEU A 109 -38.94 -41.00 -21.86
CA LEU A 109 -38.51 -40.31 -23.08
C LEU A 109 -37.73 -41.24 -24.02
N PRO A 110 -37.79 -41.01 -25.34
CA PRO A 110 -36.92 -41.70 -26.30
C PRO A 110 -35.44 -41.44 -26.01
N VAL A 111 -34.57 -42.44 -26.28
CA VAL A 111 -33.13 -42.40 -25.99
C VAL A 111 -32.42 -41.22 -26.67
N GLU A 112 -32.91 -40.78 -27.82
CA GLU A 112 -32.39 -39.63 -28.58
C GLU A 112 -32.43 -38.31 -27.78
N TYR A 113 -33.38 -38.17 -26.85
CA TYR A 113 -33.52 -36.96 -26.02
C TYR A 113 -32.35 -36.77 -25.05
N VAL A 114 -31.63 -37.82 -24.68
CA VAL A 114 -30.45 -37.72 -23.81
C VAL A 114 -29.42 -36.76 -24.43
N ASN A 115 -29.20 -36.85 -25.74
CA ASN A 115 -28.24 -35.98 -26.43
C ASN A 115 -28.74 -34.54 -26.53
N ILE A 116 -30.04 -34.34 -26.77
CA ILE A 116 -30.65 -33.01 -26.87
C ILE A 116 -30.56 -32.29 -25.51
N VAL A 117 -30.91 -32.97 -24.43
CA VAL A 117 -30.83 -32.42 -23.07
C VAL A 117 -29.38 -32.16 -22.69
N ALA A 118 -28.45 -33.07 -23.01
CA ALA A 118 -27.03 -32.86 -22.76
C ALA A 118 -26.48 -31.64 -23.52
N GLN A 119 -26.90 -31.42 -24.76
CA GLN A 119 -26.52 -30.26 -25.55
C GLN A 119 -27.09 -28.96 -24.97
N LYS A 120 -28.37 -28.96 -24.55
CA LYS A 120 -28.97 -27.81 -23.88
C LYS A 120 -28.34 -27.52 -22.52
N LEU A 121 -27.95 -28.56 -21.78
CA LEU A 121 -27.21 -28.40 -20.54
C LEU A 121 -25.83 -27.77 -20.78
N GLN A 122 -25.12 -28.20 -21.83
CA GLN A 122 -23.86 -27.60 -22.23
C GLN A 122 -24.04 -26.11 -22.57
N GLU A 123 -25.04 -25.77 -23.38
CA GLU A 123 -25.36 -24.38 -23.76
C GLU A 123 -25.62 -23.49 -22.51
N LEU A 124 -26.34 -24.01 -21.52
CA LEU A 124 -26.57 -23.27 -20.26
C LEU A 124 -25.28 -23.05 -19.45
N TYR A 125 -24.37 -24.04 -19.42
CA TYR A 125 -23.07 -23.87 -18.76
C TYR A 125 -22.16 -22.90 -19.52
N ASP A 126 -22.23 -22.89 -20.86
CA ASP A 126 -21.48 -21.97 -21.72
C ASP A 126 -21.99 -20.52 -21.57
N MET A 127 -23.30 -20.32 -21.37
CA MET A 127 -23.89 -19.02 -20.99
C MET A 127 -23.51 -18.58 -19.58
N GLY A 128 -23.16 -19.52 -18.70
CA GLY A 128 -22.77 -19.28 -17.31
C GLY A 128 -23.90 -19.55 -16.31
N ILE A 129 -23.57 -20.33 -15.26
CA ILE A 129 -24.48 -20.62 -14.14
C ILE A 129 -23.85 -20.14 -12.84
N VAL A 130 -24.57 -19.31 -12.10
CA VAL A 130 -24.13 -18.75 -10.81
C VAL A 130 -24.96 -19.33 -9.67
N ASN A 131 -24.32 -19.50 -8.50
CA ASN A 131 -25.02 -19.91 -7.29
C ASN A 131 -26.04 -18.82 -6.86
N PRO A 132 -27.33 -19.16 -6.66
CA PRO A 132 -28.37 -18.20 -6.27
C PRO A 132 -28.06 -17.41 -4.97
N VAL A 133 -27.37 -18.04 -4.02
CA VAL A 133 -26.99 -17.40 -2.74
C VAL A 133 -26.01 -16.26 -3.00
N ASN A 134 -25.02 -16.49 -3.87
CA ASN A 134 -24.04 -15.46 -4.25
C ASN A 134 -24.71 -14.41 -5.13
N PHE A 135 -25.64 -14.80 -6.01
CA PHE A 135 -26.34 -13.86 -6.90
C PHE A 135 -27.16 -12.81 -6.12
N THR A 136 -27.81 -13.21 -5.02
CA THR A 136 -28.70 -12.30 -4.25
C THR A 136 -27.93 -11.17 -3.56
N SER A 137 -26.74 -11.44 -3.02
CA SER A 137 -25.88 -10.38 -2.47
C SER A 137 -25.32 -9.47 -3.56
N LEU A 138 -24.99 -10.02 -4.73
CA LEU A 138 -24.43 -9.26 -5.85
C LEU A 138 -25.45 -8.33 -6.51
N VAL A 139 -26.70 -8.78 -6.69
CA VAL A 139 -27.78 -7.98 -7.29
C VAL A 139 -28.22 -6.83 -6.38
N LYS A 140 -28.06 -6.97 -5.06
CA LYS A 140 -28.35 -5.87 -4.13
C LYS A 140 -27.37 -4.71 -4.30
N ASP A 141 -26.14 -5.02 -4.68
CA ASP A 141 -25.03 -4.06 -4.72
C ASP A 141 -24.69 -3.60 -6.15
N SER A 142 -25.25 -4.23 -7.20
CA SER A 142 -24.89 -4.00 -8.62
C SER A 142 -26.13 -3.80 -9.51
N ASN A 143 -25.98 -3.09 -10.64
CA ASN A 143 -27.08 -2.82 -11.62
C ASN A 143 -27.53 -4.05 -12.45
N ASN A 144 -27.69 -5.22 -11.84
CA ASN A 144 -28.07 -6.48 -12.50
C ASN A 144 -27.15 -6.93 -13.66
N MET A 145 -25.96 -6.33 -13.79
CA MET A 145 -24.96 -6.67 -14.80
C MET A 145 -23.80 -7.43 -14.16
N VAL A 146 -23.25 -8.37 -14.91
CA VAL A 146 -22.12 -9.20 -14.51
C VAL A 146 -21.19 -9.31 -15.71
N HIS A 147 -19.89 -9.12 -15.50
CA HIS A 147 -18.88 -9.35 -16.54
C HIS A 147 -18.27 -10.73 -16.39
N ILE A 148 -17.96 -11.37 -17.51
CA ILE A 148 -17.24 -12.64 -17.54
C ILE A 148 -15.81 -12.36 -18.00
N VAL A 149 -14.84 -12.85 -17.25
CA VAL A 149 -13.42 -12.74 -17.60
C VAL A 149 -13.06 -13.89 -18.53
N GLU A 150 -12.74 -13.55 -19.78
CA GLU A 150 -12.20 -14.47 -20.77
C GLU A 150 -10.73 -14.08 -21.05
N GLY A 151 -9.80 -14.89 -20.52
CA GLY A 151 -8.37 -14.64 -20.64
C GLY A 151 -7.89 -13.38 -19.91
N LYS A 152 -7.62 -12.29 -20.66
CA LYS A 152 -7.16 -10.99 -20.13
C LYS A 152 -8.21 -9.88 -20.23
N GLN A 153 -9.41 -10.19 -20.73
CA GLN A 153 -10.47 -9.22 -20.95
C GLN A 153 -11.69 -9.59 -20.12
N ALA A 154 -12.34 -8.59 -19.52
CA ALA A 154 -13.66 -8.73 -18.92
C ALA A 154 -14.67 -8.23 -19.95
N ILE A 155 -15.59 -9.10 -20.36
CA ILE A 155 -16.65 -8.85 -21.35
C ILE A 155 -17.99 -8.79 -20.64
#